data_AF-A0AAD5R9Q3-F1
#
_entry.id   AF-A0AAD5R9Q3-F1
#
_cell.length_a   1.000
_cell.length_b   1.000
_cell.length_c   1.000
_cell.angle_alpha   90.00
_cell.angle_beta   90.00
_cell.angle_gamma   90.00
#
_symmetry.space_group_name_H-M   'P 1'
#
loop_
_entity.id
_entity.type
_entity.pdbx_description
1 polymer ?
#
loop_
_entity_poly.entity_id
_entity_poly.type
_entity_poly.pdbx_seq_one_letter_code
_entity_poly.pdbx_strand_id
1 'polypeptide(L)'
;MSLPNSVWDEIIASAGENMSILEDPEVSRNLLNILKTNVACCKATGNPFITQLSRLYIDLLSLYRILSEKVSTAVEQNGQDVLKMPLLKTMRAVKREILILISTWVASAKDKQMVLENIVPPLFDAVLFDYQKNVPAAREPKVLSLLSIIVTKLGSMLASQVPHILAAVFECTLAMINKDMEAFPEHRTNFFQLIHALTIECFQVLITLPEEQLSYIIDAVVWAFQHSMRNVAEIGLDILKDMLDRVEYLPPQQSQPFYKRFYMQILQHVLAVVADSSQVHVAGITYYAELLCRLFKACEFCITVPLNDENPKQMNVDYIYEYIANIFVQHFTNLTEGQIRVIIKGFFSFNTDQAGMRNHLRDFLVQIKEFNGEDTSDLFLEEREAEIQAIQAKKNAIPGMCDPHNIVDEDEMR
;
A
#
# COMPACT_ATOMS: atom_id res chain seq x y z
N MET A 1 -15.16 24.25 21.69
CA MET A 1 -13.69 24.32 21.59
C MET A 1 -13.05 25.42 22.45
N SER A 2 -13.80 26.25 23.21
CA SER A 2 -13.21 27.38 23.96
C SER A 2 -12.12 26.93 24.95
N LEU A 3 -12.43 26.03 25.87
CA LEU A 3 -11.49 25.58 26.90
C LEU A 3 -10.22 24.89 26.30
N PRO A 4 -10.33 23.90 25.39
CA PRO A 4 -9.14 23.33 24.74
C PRO A 4 -8.28 24.37 23.99
N ASN A 5 -8.91 25.36 23.37
CA ASN A 5 -8.21 26.42 22.66
C ASN A 5 -7.47 27.37 23.62
N SER A 6 -8.09 27.77 24.73
CA SER A 6 -7.41 28.62 25.73
C SER A 6 -6.19 27.93 26.32
N VAL A 7 -6.31 26.64 26.69
CA VAL A 7 -5.16 25.87 27.21
C VAL A 7 -4.09 25.68 26.14
N TRP A 8 -4.48 25.48 24.88
CA TRP A 8 -3.53 25.45 23.76
C TRP A 8 -2.76 26.77 23.64
N ASP A 9 -3.47 27.91 23.59
CA ASP A 9 -2.86 29.23 23.46
C ASP A 9 -1.87 29.52 24.61
N GLU A 10 -2.24 29.16 25.85
CA GLU A 10 -1.38 29.30 27.04
C GLU A 10 -0.09 28.48 26.92
N ILE A 11 -0.19 27.23 26.48
CA ILE A 11 0.97 26.35 26.28
C ILE A 11 1.86 26.88 25.15
N ILE A 12 1.29 27.29 24.01
CA ILE A 12 2.06 27.81 22.88
C ILE A 12 2.76 29.12 23.25
N ALA A 13 2.09 30.05 23.94
CA ALA A 13 2.69 31.28 24.41
C ALA A 13 3.86 31.00 25.37
N SER A 14 3.66 30.10 26.33
CA SER A 14 4.71 29.70 27.28
C SER A 14 5.90 29.02 26.59
N ALA A 15 5.65 28.20 25.55
CA ALA A 15 6.69 27.53 24.78
C ALA A 15 7.51 28.51 23.93
N GLY A 16 6.87 29.60 23.47
CA GLY A 16 7.53 30.69 22.75
C GLY A 16 8.53 31.45 23.62
N GLU A 17 8.29 31.54 24.93
CA GLU A 17 9.23 32.14 25.89
C GLU A 17 10.29 31.14 26.38
N ASN A 18 9.88 29.91 26.68
CA ASN A 18 10.78 28.88 27.18
C ASN A 18 10.44 27.50 26.61
N MET A 19 11.29 27.01 25.70
CA MET A 19 11.14 25.71 25.06
C MET A 19 11.24 24.51 26.02
N SER A 20 11.81 24.69 27.22
CA SER A 20 11.97 23.61 28.20
C SER A 20 10.63 23.13 28.76
N ILE A 21 9.55 23.92 28.66
CA ILE A 21 8.24 23.49 29.17
C ILE A 21 7.71 22.26 28.44
N LEU A 22 8.12 22.05 27.18
CA LEU A 22 7.71 20.88 26.40
C LEU A 22 8.35 19.58 26.92
N GLU A 23 9.34 19.69 27.80
CA GLU A 23 9.94 18.54 28.51
C GLU A 23 9.17 18.17 29.77
N ASP A 24 8.20 18.99 30.19
CA ASP A 24 7.27 18.64 31.26
C ASP A 24 6.29 17.55 30.78
N PRO A 25 6.27 16.37 31.43
CA PRO A 25 5.34 15.30 31.09
C PRO A 25 3.86 15.69 31.16
N GLU A 26 3.49 16.64 32.04
CA GLU A 26 2.11 17.09 32.18
C GLU A 26 1.69 17.98 31.01
N VAL A 27 2.55 18.90 30.58
CA VAL A 27 2.33 19.74 29.39
C VAL A 27 2.19 18.87 28.13
N SER A 28 3.09 17.89 27.95
CA SER A 28 3.02 16.95 26.82
C SER A 28 1.72 16.13 26.82
N ARG A 29 1.21 15.74 28.00
CA ARG A 29 -0.06 15.01 28.14
C ARG A 29 -1.26 15.89 27.82
N ASN A 30 -1.24 17.15 28.26
CA ASN A 30 -2.29 18.12 27.97
C ASN A 30 -2.37 18.42 26.47
N LEU A 31 -1.24 18.64 25.80
CA LEU A 31 -1.17 18.77 24.35
C LEU A 31 -1.81 17.56 23.64
N LEU A 32 -1.45 16.35 24.06
CA LEU A 32 -2.03 15.13 23.48
C LEU A 32 -3.55 15.06 23.66
N ASN A 33 -4.08 15.41 24.83
CA ASN A 33 -5.52 15.40 25.10
C ASN A 33 -6.27 16.46 24.28
N ILE A 34 -5.69 17.66 24.12
CA ILE A 34 -6.24 18.71 23.26
C ILE A 34 -6.31 18.24 21.81
N LEU A 35 -5.24 17.60 21.30
CA LEU A 35 -5.20 17.09 19.93
C LEU A 35 -6.23 15.97 19.71
N LYS A 36 -6.34 15.01 20.63
CA LYS A 36 -7.37 13.96 20.57
C LYS A 36 -8.79 14.53 20.55
N THR A 37 -9.04 15.59 21.33
CA THR A 37 -10.32 16.30 21.33
C THR A 37 -10.58 16.95 19.97
N ASN A 38 -9.57 17.62 19.39
CA ASN A 38 -9.67 18.18 18.05
C ASN A 38 -9.91 17.10 16.98
N VAL A 39 -9.26 15.94 17.07
CA VAL A 39 -9.49 14.82 16.15
C VAL A 39 -10.93 14.32 16.25
N ALA A 40 -11.45 14.11 17.46
CA ALA A 40 -12.83 13.68 17.65
C ALA A 40 -13.84 14.69 17.08
N CYS A 41 -13.64 15.99 17.36
CA CYS A 41 -14.47 17.05 16.79
C CYS A 41 -14.35 17.13 15.26
N CYS A 42 -13.14 16.97 14.71
CA CYS A 42 -12.90 16.98 13.27
C CYS A 42 -13.62 15.82 12.58
N LYS A 43 -13.59 14.61 13.15
CA LYS A 43 -14.32 13.45 12.62
C LYS A 43 -15.83 13.70 12.57
N ALA A 44 -16.40 14.28 13.63
CA ALA A 44 -17.83 14.57 13.69
C ALA A 44 -18.25 15.72 12.78
N THR A 45 -17.39 16.75 12.63
CA THR A 45 -17.73 17.96 11.89
C THR A 45 -17.44 17.84 10.39
N GLY A 46 -16.34 17.17 10.02
CA GLY A 46 -15.85 17.08 8.64
C GLY A 46 -15.31 18.41 8.11
N ASN A 47 -15.60 18.72 6.84
CA ASN A 47 -15.05 19.88 6.12
C ASN A 47 -15.13 21.23 6.87
N PRO A 48 -16.26 21.61 7.52
CA PRO A 48 -16.37 22.87 8.26
C PRO A 48 -15.39 23.04 9.43
N PHE A 49 -14.71 21.96 9.87
CA PHE A 49 -13.66 22.03 10.87
C PHE A 49 -12.45 22.87 10.42
N ILE A 50 -12.36 23.24 9.14
CA ILE A 50 -11.29 24.09 8.60
C ILE A 50 -11.10 25.39 9.41
N THR A 51 -12.17 26.02 9.89
CA THR A 51 -12.06 27.25 10.70
C THR A 51 -11.22 27.03 11.96
N GLN A 52 -11.36 25.86 12.59
CA GLN A 52 -10.58 25.47 13.76
C GLN A 52 -9.18 25.00 13.34
N LEU A 53 -9.05 24.23 12.26
CA LEU A 53 -7.74 23.78 11.79
C LEU A 53 -6.85 24.96 11.40
N SER A 54 -7.34 25.91 10.60
CA SER A 54 -6.60 27.10 10.17
C SER A 54 -6.06 27.92 11.34
N ARG A 55 -6.81 28.00 12.45
CA ARG A 55 -6.35 28.64 13.68
C ARG A 55 -5.12 27.94 14.28
N LEU A 56 -5.12 26.61 14.31
CA LEU A 56 -4.08 25.81 14.95
C LEU A 56 -2.89 25.52 14.02
N TYR A 57 -3.07 25.67 12.70
CA TYR A 57 -2.28 24.96 11.71
C TYR A 57 -0.76 25.25 11.77
N ILE A 58 -0.38 26.52 11.85
CA ILE A 58 1.04 26.90 11.90
C ILE A 58 1.68 26.47 13.22
N ASP A 59 0.96 26.56 14.34
CA ASP A 59 1.43 26.11 15.64
C ASP A 59 1.61 24.59 15.68
N LEU A 60 0.68 23.84 15.08
CA LEU A 60 0.77 22.39 14.93
C LEU A 60 2.05 21.98 14.20
N LEU A 61 2.35 22.63 13.08
CA LEU A 61 3.55 22.34 12.29
C LEU A 61 4.83 22.72 13.03
N SER A 62 4.82 23.85 13.74
CA SER A 62 5.95 24.32 14.54
C SER A 62 6.22 23.37 15.71
N LEU A 63 5.17 22.97 16.43
CA LEU A 63 5.25 21.98 17.51
C LEU A 63 5.74 20.63 16.99
N TYR A 64 5.26 20.16 15.84
CA TYR A 64 5.74 18.92 15.22
C TYR A 64 7.26 18.94 14.99
N ARG A 65 7.79 20.02 14.41
CA ARG A 65 9.22 20.20 14.13
C ARG A 65 10.05 20.20 15.43
N ILE A 66 9.65 21.01 16.41
CA ILE A 66 10.32 21.13 17.71
C ILE A 66 10.39 19.78 18.42
N LEU A 67 9.26 19.07 18.51
CA LEU A 67 9.22 17.77 19.17
C LEU A 67 10.04 16.73 18.41
N SER A 68 10.09 16.82 17.08
CA SER A 68 10.95 15.94 16.30
C SER A 68 12.43 16.18 16.60
N GLU A 69 12.86 17.44 16.56
CA GLU A 69 14.25 17.82 16.82
C GLU A 69 14.69 17.38 18.24
N LYS A 70 13.83 17.53 19.24
CA LYS A 70 14.08 17.02 20.60
C LYS A 70 14.26 15.49 20.61
N VAL A 71 13.40 14.75 19.91
CA VAL A 71 13.51 13.29 19.80
C VAL A 71 14.80 12.89 19.08
N SER A 72 15.13 13.53 17.94
CA SER A 72 16.36 13.26 17.19
C SER A 72 17.60 13.55 18.03
N THR A 73 17.66 14.70 18.69
CA THR A 73 18.78 15.11 19.56
C THR A 73 18.97 14.12 20.71
N ALA A 74 17.87 13.69 21.35
CA ALA A 74 17.95 12.72 22.43
C ALA A 74 18.52 11.37 21.96
N VAL A 75 18.14 10.92 20.76
CA VAL A 75 18.66 9.69 20.14
C VAL A 75 20.12 9.83 19.74
N GLU A 76 20.53 10.96 19.17
CA GLU A 76 21.92 11.25 18.80
C GLU A 76 22.83 11.21 20.05
N GLN A 77 22.36 11.72 21.19
CA GLN A 77 23.14 11.79 22.43
C GLN A 77 23.15 10.47 23.22
N ASN A 78 22.05 9.72 23.24
CA ASN A 78 21.84 8.61 24.18
C ASN A 78 21.59 7.26 23.48
N GLY A 79 21.64 7.21 22.15
CA GLY A 79 21.29 6.03 21.37
C GLY A 79 19.78 5.79 21.29
N GLN A 80 19.38 4.72 20.57
CA GLN A 80 17.97 4.46 20.25
C GLN A 80 17.12 4.02 21.47
N ASP A 81 17.75 3.50 22.53
CA ASP A 81 17.03 3.02 23.72
C ASP A 81 16.29 4.14 24.46
N VAL A 82 16.73 5.40 24.30
CA VAL A 82 16.06 6.58 24.87
C VAL A 82 14.61 6.69 24.40
N LEU A 83 14.27 6.17 23.21
CA LEU A 83 12.90 6.16 22.68
C LEU A 83 11.92 5.37 23.56
N LYS A 84 12.42 4.54 24.48
CA LYS A 84 11.60 3.81 25.46
C LYS A 84 11.15 4.69 26.63
N MET A 85 11.79 5.85 26.85
CA MET A 85 11.48 6.77 27.94
C MET A 85 10.06 7.35 27.81
N PRO A 86 9.30 7.49 28.93
CA PRO A 86 7.92 7.97 28.89
C PRO A 86 7.72 9.32 28.22
N LEU A 87 8.65 10.27 28.43
CA LEU A 87 8.57 11.60 27.83
C LEU A 87 8.65 11.54 26.30
N LEU A 88 9.67 10.86 25.75
CA LEU A 88 9.83 10.74 24.29
C LEU A 88 8.70 9.94 23.64
N LYS A 89 8.16 8.92 24.34
CA LYS A 89 6.93 8.23 23.89
C LYS A 89 5.76 9.21 23.77
N THR A 90 5.60 10.11 24.73
CA THR A 90 4.53 11.11 24.72
C THR A 90 4.76 12.16 23.63
N MET A 91 5.98 12.65 23.46
CA MET A 91 6.33 13.59 22.36
C MET A 91 6.04 12.97 20.98
N ARG A 92 6.39 11.70 20.77
CA ARG A 92 6.04 10.96 19.54
C ARG A 92 4.54 10.78 19.38
N ALA A 93 3.80 10.52 20.47
CA ALA A 93 2.34 10.44 20.43
C ALA A 93 1.72 11.79 20.04
N VAL A 94 2.25 12.91 20.52
CA VAL A 94 1.82 14.26 20.10
C VAL A 94 2.09 14.47 18.60
N LYS A 95 3.30 14.17 18.10
CA LYS A 95 3.62 14.22 16.66
C LYS A 95 2.60 13.40 15.84
N ARG A 96 2.33 12.17 16.27
CA ARG A 96 1.37 11.27 15.62
C ARG A 96 -0.04 11.85 15.61
N GLU A 97 -0.51 12.40 16.72
CA GLU A 97 -1.86 12.96 16.83
C GLU A 97 -2.05 14.21 15.96
N ILE A 98 -1.00 15.03 15.79
CA ILE A 98 -0.97 16.14 14.81
C ILE A 98 -1.22 15.61 13.39
N LEU A 99 -0.47 14.57 12.98
CA LEU A 99 -0.64 13.95 11.67
C LEU A 99 -2.04 13.35 11.50
N ILE A 100 -2.58 12.72 12.55
CA ILE A 100 -3.96 12.19 12.56
C ILE A 100 -4.96 13.31 12.33
N LEU A 101 -4.86 14.44 13.04
CA LEU A 101 -5.76 15.59 12.90
C LEU A 101 -5.77 16.13 11.48
N ILE A 102 -4.56 16.38 10.93
CA ILE A 102 -4.41 16.89 9.57
C ILE A 102 -4.97 15.89 8.57
N SER A 103 -4.63 14.60 8.69
CA SER A 103 -5.14 13.56 7.78
C SER A 103 -6.66 13.41 7.84
N THR A 104 -7.24 13.52 9.04
CA THR A 104 -8.68 13.40 9.27
C THR A 104 -9.41 14.52 8.54
N TRP A 105 -8.91 15.75 8.69
CA TRP A 105 -9.53 16.89 8.01
C TRP A 105 -9.35 16.80 6.49
N VAL A 106 -8.14 16.52 5.99
CA VAL A 106 -7.85 16.41 4.55
C VAL A 106 -8.76 15.39 3.87
N ALA A 107 -8.97 14.22 4.50
CA ALA A 107 -9.89 13.21 3.97
C ALA A 107 -11.32 13.78 3.76
N SER A 108 -11.78 14.61 4.70
CA SER A 108 -13.10 15.24 4.67
C SER A 108 -13.20 16.53 3.82
N ALA A 109 -12.07 17.11 3.40
CA ALA A 109 -12.03 18.42 2.75
C ALA A 109 -12.81 18.43 1.42
N LYS A 110 -13.50 19.53 1.09
CA LYS A 110 -14.22 19.64 -0.19
C LYS A 110 -13.45 20.43 -1.24
N ASP A 111 -12.70 21.44 -0.80
CA ASP A 111 -11.89 22.29 -1.67
C ASP A 111 -10.48 21.72 -1.84
N LYS A 112 -10.26 21.01 -2.95
CA LYS A 112 -8.96 20.40 -3.27
C LYS A 112 -7.89 21.45 -3.58
N GLN A 113 -8.26 22.58 -4.18
CA GLN A 113 -7.31 23.64 -4.54
C GLN A 113 -6.76 24.29 -3.28
N MET A 114 -7.64 24.60 -2.32
CA MET A 114 -7.21 25.16 -1.04
C MET A 114 -6.26 24.21 -0.29
N VAL A 115 -6.54 22.90 -0.30
CA VAL A 115 -5.64 21.89 0.28
C VAL A 115 -4.28 21.91 -0.41
N LEU A 116 -4.25 21.91 -1.75
CA LEU A 116 -3.01 21.91 -2.52
C LEU A 116 -2.17 23.18 -2.30
N GLU A 117 -2.80 24.35 -2.22
CA GLU A 117 -2.09 25.63 -2.14
C GLU A 117 -1.70 26.02 -0.72
N ASN A 118 -2.55 25.75 0.27
CA ASN A 118 -2.38 26.29 1.62
C ASN A 118 -2.01 25.24 2.68
N ILE A 119 -2.27 23.96 2.42
CA ILE A 119 -2.01 22.87 3.38
C ILE A 119 -0.81 22.03 2.96
N VAL A 120 -0.73 21.61 1.68
CA VAL A 120 0.35 20.71 1.25
C VAL A 120 1.76 21.31 1.42
N PRO A 121 2.06 22.55 0.97
CA PRO A 121 3.42 23.07 1.01
C PRO A 121 4.01 23.17 2.43
N PRO A 122 3.37 23.86 3.41
CA PRO A 122 3.95 23.98 4.75
C PRO A 122 3.99 22.64 5.49
N LEU A 123 3.03 21.74 5.22
CA LEU A 123 3.05 20.39 5.75
C LEU A 123 4.27 19.62 5.24
N PHE A 124 4.52 19.64 3.94
CA PHE A 124 5.62 18.91 3.31
C PHE A 124 6.97 19.43 3.81
N ASP A 125 7.13 20.75 3.92
CA ASP A 125 8.31 21.37 4.51
C ASP A 125 8.54 20.92 5.96
N ALA A 126 7.48 20.62 6.70
CA ALA A 126 7.59 20.19 8.10
C ALA A 126 7.83 18.69 8.30
N VAL A 127 7.32 17.84 7.40
CA VAL A 127 7.28 16.38 7.64
C VAL A 127 8.22 15.58 6.76
N LEU A 128 8.48 16.00 5.52
CA LEU A 128 9.19 15.15 4.56
C LEU A 128 10.68 15.00 4.89
N PHE A 129 11.38 16.14 5.01
CA PHE A 129 12.80 16.12 5.40
C PHE A 129 13.00 15.57 6.81
N ASP A 130 12.06 15.86 7.72
CA ASP A 130 12.06 15.31 9.09
C ASP A 130 11.99 13.78 9.09
N TYR A 131 11.09 13.21 8.29
CA TYR A 131 10.97 11.76 8.15
C TYR A 131 12.24 11.15 7.55
N GLN A 132 12.78 11.75 6.49
CA GLN A 132 13.96 11.26 5.80
C GLN A 132 15.20 11.20 6.73
N LYS A 133 15.48 12.31 7.44
CA LYS A 133 16.67 12.49 8.30
C LYS A 133 16.61 11.62 9.56
N ASN A 134 15.43 11.33 10.08
CA ASN A 134 15.29 10.57 11.32
C ASN A 134 15.84 9.15 11.22
N VAL A 135 16.35 8.62 12.35
CA VAL A 135 16.76 7.21 12.43
C VAL A 135 15.54 6.28 12.26
N PRO A 136 15.72 5.03 11.76
CA PRO A 136 14.61 4.10 11.51
C PRO A 136 13.60 3.97 12.66
N ALA A 137 14.05 3.85 13.90
CA ALA A 137 13.19 3.70 15.08
C ALA A 137 12.40 4.98 15.45
N ALA A 138 12.82 6.14 14.97
CA ALA A 138 12.19 7.44 15.24
C ALA A 138 11.27 7.92 14.09
N ARG A 139 11.37 7.32 12.90
CA ARG A 139 10.50 7.64 11.76
C ARG A 139 9.04 7.31 12.09
N GLU A 140 8.16 8.29 11.99
CA GLU A 140 6.75 8.11 12.33
C GLU A 140 5.98 7.50 11.15
N PRO A 141 5.46 6.26 11.25
CA PRO A 141 4.79 5.58 10.13
C PRO A 141 3.52 6.31 9.68
N LYS A 142 2.91 7.15 10.55
CA LYS A 142 1.73 7.93 10.19
C LYS A 142 2.00 8.99 9.11
N VAL A 143 3.26 9.37 8.87
CA VAL A 143 3.65 10.23 7.73
C VAL A 143 3.27 9.55 6.41
N LEU A 144 3.57 8.26 6.25
CA LEU A 144 3.24 7.50 5.03
C LEU A 144 1.73 7.41 4.81
N SER A 145 0.96 7.14 5.87
CA SER A 145 -0.52 7.09 5.81
C SER A 145 -1.13 8.47 5.51
N LEU A 146 -0.57 9.55 6.06
CA LEU A 146 -0.97 10.92 5.71
C LEU A 146 -0.73 11.21 4.23
N LEU A 147 0.43 10.84 3.71
CA LEU A 147 0.76 11.02 2.29
C LEU A 147 -0.19 10.23 1.39
N SER A 148 -0.51 8.98 1.74
CA SER A 148 -1.50 8.17 1.02
C SER A 148 -2.86 8.88 0.97
N ILE A 149 -3.34 9.42 2.10
CA ILE A 149 -4.59 10.19 2.17
C ILE A 149 -4.55 11.45 1.30
N ILE A 150 -3.44 12.19 1.30
CA ILE A 150 -3.27 13.39 0.46
C ILE A 150 -3.28 13.03 -1.02
N VAL A 151 -2.57 11.96 -1.42
CA VAL A 151 -2.56 11.46 -2.80
C VAL A 151 -3.96 11.08 -3.25
N THR A 152 -4.68 10.24 -2.48
CA THR A 152 -6.07 9.87 -2.75
C THR A 152 -6.99 11.08 -2.82
N LYS A 153 -6.76 12.10 -1.98
CA LYS A 153 -7.62 13.28 -1.96
C LYS A 153 -7.44 14.16 -3.19
N LEU A 154 -6.19 14.44 -3.53
CA LEU A 154 -5.83 15.43 -4.55
C LEU A 154 -5.72 14.82 -5.95
N GLY A 155 -5.50 13.51 -6.05
CA GLY A 155 -5.39 12.84 -7.34
C GLY A 155 -4.21 13.38 -8.16
N SER A 156 -4.46 13.50 -9.47
CA SER A 156 -3.51 14.09 -10.42
C SER A 156 -3.11 15.54 -10.14
N MET A 157 -3.86 16.30 -9.30
CA MET A 157 -3.46 17.65 -8.90
C MET A 157 -2.14 17.67 -8.12
N LEU A 158 -1.76 16.54 -7.50
CA LEU A 158 -0.52 16.40 -6.75
C LEU A 158 0.68 15.99 -7.63
N ALA A 159 0.49 15.82 -8.94
CA ALA A 159 1.49 15.24 -9.84
C ALA A 159 2.89 15.86 -9.71
N SER A 160 2.99 17.19 -9.61
CA SER A 160 4.28 17.90 -9.49
C SER A 160 5.01 17.66 -8.18
N GLN A 161 4.31 17.19 -7.14
CA GLN A 161 4.86 16.92 -5.81
C GLN A 161 5.27 15.46 -5.62
N VAL A 162 4.81 14.54 -6.49
CA VAL A 162 5.12 13.11 -6.39
C VAL A 162 6.62 12.81 -6.34
N PRO A 163 7.49 13.42 -7.17
CA PRO A 163 8.93 13.19 -7.07
C PRO A 163 9.51 13.60 -5.71
N HIS A 164 9.00 14.67 -5.11
CA HIS A 164 9.44 15.14 -3.80
C HIS A 164 9.00 14.18 -2.67
N ILE A 165 7.77 13.65 -2.77
CA ILE A 165 7.26 12.61 -1.86
C ILE A 165 8.18 11.38 -1.93
N LEU A 166 8.42 10.85 -3.14
CA LEU A 166 9.24 9.65 -3.33
C LEU A 166 10.68 9.85 -2.84
N ALA A 167 11.30 10.99 -3.16
CA ALA A 167 12.65 11.31 -2.69
C ALA A 167 12.77 11.32 -1.16
N ALA A 168 11.74 11.79 -0.46
CA ALA A 168 11.76 11.86 1.00
C ALA A 168 11.54 10.50 1.69
N VAL A 169 10.62 9.67 1.17
CA VAL A 169 10.13 8.51 1.92
C VAL A 169 10.45 7.15 1.30
N PHE A 170 10.78 7.07 0.01
CA PHE A 170 10.84 5.78 -0.70
C PHE A 170 12.03 4.92 -0.23
N GLU A 171 13.25 5.34 -0.56
CA GLU A 171 14.47 4.57 -0.30
C GLU A 171 14.68 4.34 1.20
N CYS A 172 14.48 5.39 2.00
CA CYS A 172 14.73 5.34 3.43
C CYS A 172 13.75 4.41 4.17
N THR A 173 12.52 4.25 3.66
CA THR A 173 11.54 3.30 4.21
C THR A 173 11.78 1.90 3.68
N LEU A 174 12.09 1.75 2.39
CA LEU A 174 12.37 0.45 1.79
C LEU A 174 13.53 -0.24 2.52
N ALA A 175 14.61 0.50 2.80
CA ALA A 175 15.77 0.03 3.56
C ALA A 175 15.46 -0.38 5.02
N MET A 176 14.29 0.01 5.56
CA MET A 176 13.83 -0.45 6.87
C MET A 176 13.06 -1.76 6.77
N ILE A 177 12.18 -1.89 5.77
CA ILE A 177 11.22 -2.99 5.69
C ILE A 177 11.75 -4.21 4.93
N ASN A 178 12.80 -4.04 4.12
CA ASN A 178 13.36 -5.10 3.26
C ASN A 178 14.44 -5.98 3.92
N LYS A 179 14.86 -5.66 5.15
CA LYS A 179 15.92 -6.40 5.87
C LYS A 179 15.40 -7.57 6.69
N ASP A 180 14.18 -7.43 7.21
CA ASP A 180 13.58 -8.34 8.16
C ASP A 180 12.06 -8.37 7.91
N MET A 181 11.48 -9.57 7.93
CA MET A 181 10.07 -9.78 7.57
C MET A 181 9.09 -9.40 8.70
N GLU A 182 9.57 -9.13 9.91
CA GLU A 182 8.73 -8.86 11.09
C GLU A 182 8.83 -7.41 11.56
N ALA A 183 9.99 -6.79 11.45
CA ALA A 183 10.24 -5.43 11.89
C ALA A 183 9.40 -4.40 11.11
N PHE A 184 9.03 -3.30 11.79
CA PHE A 184 8.33 -2.15 11.21
C PHE A 184 7.01 -2.48 10.44
N PRO A 185 6.07 -3.24 11.05
CA PRO A 185 4.84 -3.66 10.37
C PRO A 185 3.93 -2.49 9.96
N GLU A 186 3.87 -1.43 10.78
CA GLU A 186 3.11 -0.21 10.45
C GLU A 186 3.72 0.54 9.26
N HIS A 187 5.06 0.66 9.19
CA HIS A 187 5.74 1.28 8.06
C HIS A 187 5.49 0.49 6.78
N ARG A 188 5.57 -0.83 6.85
CA ARG A 188 5.33 -1.71 5.70
C ARG A 188 3.93 -1.54 5.15
N THR A 189 2.93 -1.62 6.01
CA THR A 189 1.52 -1.45 5.62
C THR A 189 1.30 -0.07 4.99
N ASN A 190 1.74 0.99 5.66
CA ASN A 190 1.49 2.35 5.19
C ASN A 190 2.35 2.71 3.95
N PHE A 191 3.52 2.10 3.78
CA PHE A 191 4.37 2.27 2.60
C PHE A 191 3.65 1.73 1.36
N PHE A 192 3.17 0.49 1.41
CA PHE A 192 2.45 -0.07 0.27
C PHE A 192 1.10 0.61 0.04
N GLN A 193 0.42 1.09 1.08
CA GLN A 193 -0.77 1.96 0.90
C GLN A 193 -0.44 3.28 0.18
N LEU A 194 0.74 3.85 0.40
CA LEU A 194 1.20 5.02 -0.34
C LEU A 194 1.52 4.67 -1.80
N ILE A 195 2.26 3.58 -2.04
CA ILE A 195 2.56 3.13 -3.41
C ILE A 195 1.27 2.79 -4.17
N HIS A 196 0.29 2.18 -3.52
CA HIS A 196 -1.01 1.88 -4.09
C HIS A 196 -1.78 3.15 -4.43
N ALA A 197 -1.87 4.12 -3.52
CA ALA A 197 -2.49 5.41 -3.80
C ALA A 197 -1.81 6.13 -4.97
N LEU A 198 -0.48 6.14 -5.04
CA LEU A 198 0.27 6.74 -6.14
C LEU A 198 0.03 6.02 -7.46
N THR A 199 -0.06 4.69 -7.42
CA THR A 199 -0.44 3.88 -8.58
C THR A 199 -1.84 4.24 -9.03
N ILE A 200 -2.79 4.38 -8.09
CA ILE A 200 -4.17 4.63 -8.45
C ILE A 200 -4.35 6.00 -9.10
N GLU A 201 -3.80 7.02 -8.46
CA GLU A 201 -4.13 8.42 -8.69
C GLU A 201 -3.12 9.16 -9.58
N CYS A 202 -1.87 8.68 -9.60
CA CYS A 202 -0.72 9.41 -10.14
C CYS A 202 0.17 8.55 -11.05
N PHE A 203 -0.37 7.48 -11.66
CA PHE A 203 0.41 6.55 -12.50
C PHE A 203 1.14 7.22 -13.67
N GLN A 204 0.53 8.26 -14.26
CA GLN A 204 1.16 9.06 -15.32
C GLN A 204 2.49 9.68 -14.88
N VAL A 205 2.65 9.98 -13.59
CA VAL A 205 3.93 10.44 -13.06
C VAL A 205 4.88 9.26 -12.86
N LEU A 206 4.39 8.16 -12.27
CA LEU A 206 5.20 6.97 -12.00
C LEU A 206 5.85 6.40 -13.26
N ILE A 207 5.10 6.28 -14.35
CA ILE A 207 5.58 5.72 -15.62
C ILE A 207 6.63 6.59 -16.32
N THR A 208 6.70 7.87 -15.95
CA THR A 208 7.68 8.84 -16.49
C THR A 208 8.89 9.04 -15.59
N LEU A 209 8.96 8.35 -14.45
CA LEU A 209 10.12 8.39 -13.57
C LEU A 209 11.37 7.88 -14.30
N PRO A 210 12.57 8.30 -13.85
CA PRO A 210 13.82 7.70 -14.29
C PRO A 210 13.79 6.18 -14.19
N GLU A 211 14.45 5.55 -15.15
CA GLU A 211 14.48 4.12 -15.36
C GLU A 211 14.78 3.34 -14.07
N GLU A 212 15.79 3.77 -13.33
CA GLU A 212 16.23 3.18 -12.05
C GLU A 212 15.16 3.27 -10.95
N GLN A 213 14.50 4.43 -10.83
CA GLN A 213 13.48 4.65 -9.80
C GLN A 213 12.23 3.80 -10.04
N LEU A 214 11.79 3.70 -11.30
CA LEU A 214 10.67 2.83 -11.66
C LEU A 214 11.00 1.36 -11.39
N SER A 215 12.24 0.94 -11.66
CA SER A 215 12.71 -0.42 -11.32
C SER A 215 12.58 -0.71 -9.84
N TYR A 216 13.02 0.20 -8.96
CA TYR A 216 12.90 0.00 -7.52
C TYR A 216 11.44 -0.09 -7.04
N ILE A 217 10.52 0.62 -7.70
CA ILE A 217 9.09 0.50 -7.40
C ILE A 217 8.59 -0.90 -7.78
N ILE A 218 8.95 -1.40 -8.97
CA ILE A 218 8.60 -2.77 -9.39
C ILE A 218 9.20 -3.81 -8.45
N ASP A 219 10.47 -3.68 -8.08
CA ASP A 219 11.16 -4.60 -7.16
C ASP A 219 10.51 -4.58 -5.76
N ALA A 220 10.08 -3.42 -5.28
CA ALA A 220 9.35 -3.31 -4.01
C ALA A 220 7.97 -4.00 -4.08
N VAL A 221 7.27 -3.91 -5.21
CA VAL A 221 5.99 -4.60 -5.44
C VAL A 221 6.19 -6.11 -5.53
N VAL A 222 7.24 -6.56 -6.22
CA VAL A 222 7.65 -7.98 -6.26
C VAL A 222 7.91 -8.51 -4.86
N TRP A 223 8.67 -7.77 -4.08
CA TRP A 223 8.94 -8.11 -2.69
C TRP A 223 7.65 -8.19 -1.85
N ALA A 224 6.68 -7.30 -2.09
CA ALA A 224 5.43 -7.28 -1.35
C ALA A 224 4.58 -8.52 -1.59
N PHE A 225 4.34 -8.91 -2.84
CA PHE A 225 3.49 -10.08 -3.13
C PHE A 225 4.15 -11.42 -2.80
N GLN A 226 5.47 -11.44 -2.58
CA GLN A 226 6.21 -12.60 -2.07
C GLN A 226 6.30 -12.65 -0.54
N HIS A 227 5.63 -11.71 0.15
CA HIS A 227 5.72 -11.62 1.61
C HIS A 227 4.88 -12.71 2.29
N SER A 228 5.38 -13.23 3.40
CA SER A 228 4.66 -14.17 4.29
C SER A 228 3.43 -13.58 5.02
N MET A 229 3.26 -12.25 5.02
CA MET A 229 2.14 -11.60 5.70
C MET A 229 1.04 -11.33 4.67
N ARG A 230 -0.12 -11.95 4.88
CA ARG A 230 -1.27 -11.89 3.98
C ARG A 230 -1.62 -10.47 3.52
N ASN A 231 -1.76 -9.53 4.46
CA ASN A 231 -2.12 -8.15 4.15
C ASN A 231 -1.08 -7.42 3.27
N VAL A 232 0.20 -7.79 3.37
CA VAL A 232 1.28 -7.22 2.54
C VAL A 232 1.30 -7.89 1.17
N ALA A 233 1.06 -9.19 1.12
CA ALA A 233 0.97 -9.93 -0.14
C ALA A 233 -0.22 -9.44 -0.98
N GLU A 234 -1.40 -9.34 -0.36
CA GLU A 234 -2.63 -8.84 -1.00
C GLU A 234 -2.44 -7.43 -1.57
N ILE A 235 -1.91 -6.48 -0.80
CA ILE A 235 -1.68 -5.12 -1.32
C ILE A 235 -0.61 -5.09 -2.42
N GLY A 236 0.42 -5.94 -2.35
CA GLY A 236 1.40 -6.09 -3.43
C GLY A 236 0.76 -6.55 -4.74
N LEU A 237 -0.14 -7.54 -4.66
CA LEU A 237 -0.89 -8.05 -5.80
C LEU A 237 -1.87 -7.02 -6.35
N ASP A 238 -2.57 -6.29 -5.48
CA ASP A 238 -3.47 -5.20 -5.90
C ASP A 238 -2.70 -4.10 -6.62
N ILE A 239 -1.55 -3.66 -6.09
CA ILE A 239 -0.70 -2.67 -6.75
C ILE A 239 -0.30 -3.16 -8.15
N LEU A 240 0.19 -4.40 -8.26
CA LEU A 240 0.63 -4.93 -9.55
C LEU A 240 -0.53 -5.04 -10.55
N LYS A 241 -1.70 -5.50 -10.09
CA LYS A 241 -2.92 -5.58 -10.87
C LYS A 241 -3.31 -4.21 -11.42
N ASP A 242 -3.33 -3.22 -10.53
CA ASP A 242 -3.63 -1.83 -10.85
C ASP A 242 -2.59 -1.18 -11.78
N MET A 243 -1.32 -1.55 -11.66
CA MET A 243 -0.27 -1.12 -12.59
C MET A 243 -0.52 -1.69 -13.99
N LEU A 244 -0.76 -2.99 -14.10
CA LEU A 244 -1.00 -3.65 -15.39
C LEU A 244 -2.25 -3.10 -16.09
N ASP A 245 -3.35 -2.92 -15.34
CA ASP A 245 -4.58 -2.31 -15.86
C ASP A 245 -4.29 -0.91 -16.40
N ARG A 246 -3.51 -0.09 -15.69
CA ARG A 246 -3.18 1.26 -16.15
C ARG A 246 -2.28 1.28 -17.37
N VAL A 247 -1.30 0.36 -17.45
CA VAL A 247 -0.44 0.23 -18.63
C VAL A 247 -1.25 -0.14 -19.86
N GLU A 248 -2.29 -0.98 -19.74
CA GLU A 248 -3.18 -1.34 -20.85
C GLU A 248 -3.87 -0.10 -21.45
N TYR A 249 -4.23 0.90 -20.63
CA TYR A 249 -4.87 2.14 -21.08
C TYR A 249 -3.88 3.24 -21.52
N LEU A 250 -2.57 3.03 -21.39
CA LEU A 250 -1.58 4.03 -21.81
C LEU A 250 -1.39 4.05 -23.34
N PRO A 251 -1.01 5.21 -23.92
CA PRO A 251 -0.60 5.28 -25.32
C PRO A 251 0.57 4.31 -25.61
N PRO A 252 0.64 3.70 -26.81
CA PRO A 252 1.70 2.76 -27.18
C PRO A 252 3.12 3.27 -26.95
N GLN A 253 3.34 4.59 -27.06
CA GLN A 253 4.64 5.23 -26.83
C GLN A 253 5.12 5.10 -25.38
N GLN A 254 4.21 4.87 -24.42
CA GLN A 254 4.53 4.68 -23.01
C GLN A 254 4.33 3.22 -22.56
N SER A 255 3.27 2.55 -23.03
CA SER A 255 3.00 1.16 -22.63
C SER A 255 4.01 0.17 -23.19
N GLN A 256 4.42 0.32 -24.46
CA GLN A 256 5.34 -0.64 -25.08
C GLN A 256 6.73 -0.64 -24.43
N PRO A 257 7.36 0.52 -24.11
CA PRO A 257 8.60 0.54 -23.32
C PRO A 257 8.47 -0.13 -21.95
N PHE A 258 7.34 0.05 -21.26
CA PHE A 258 7.08 -0.64 -20.00
C PHE A 258 7.07 -2.16 -20.19
N TYR A 259 6.30 -2.66 -21.15
CA TYR A 259 6.23 -4.10 -21.42
C TYR A 259 7.59 -4.66 -21.81
N LYS A 260 8.32 -3.98 -22.71
CA LYS A 260 9.64 -4.42 -23.14
C LYS A 260 10.60 -4.61 -21.97
N ARG A 261 10.48 -3.76 -20.95
CA ARG A 261 11.43 -3.71 -19.85
C ARG A 261 11.04 -4.58 -18.66
N PHE A 262 9.76 -4.58 -18.28
CA PHE A 262 9.32 -5.17 -17.01
C PHE A 262 8.46 -6.41 -17.18
N TYR A 263 7.86 -6.67 -18.35
CA TYR A 263 6.91 -7.77 -18.52
C TYR A 263 7.53 -9.13 -18.18
N MET A 264 8.73 -9.41 -18.71
CA MET A 264 9.41 -10.70 -18.47
C MET A 264 9.74 -10.89 -16.98
N GLN A 265 10.25 -9.84 -16.33
CA GLN A 265 10.55 -9.86 -14.89
C GLN A 265 9.30 -10.14 -14.07
N ILE A 266 8.22 -9.38 -14.32
CA ILE A 266 6.95 -9.54 -13.62
C ILE A 266 6.40 -10.95 -13.82
N LEU A 267 6.37 -11.44 -15.07
CA LEU A 267 5.88 -12.78 -15.40
C LEU A 267 6.67 -13.86 -14.65
N GLN A 268 8.01 -13.76 -14.63
CA GLN A 268 8.86 -14.71 -13.92
C GLN A 268 8.55 -14.75 -12.42
N HIS A 269 8.47 -13.60 -11.76
CA HIS A 269 8.18 -13.56 -10.32
C HIS A 269 6.78 -14.05 -9.98
N VAL A 270 5.78 -13.73 -10.81
CA VAL A 270 4.41 -14.23 -10.62
C VAL A 270 4.36 -15.75 -10.82
N LEU A 271 5.02 -16.27 -11.86
CA LEU A 271 5.08 -17.72 -12.10
C LEU A 271 5.85 -18.45 -10.99
N ALA A 272 6.91 -17.86 -10.45
CA ALA A 272 7.65 -18.44 -9.33
C ALA A 272 6.76 -18.58 -8.09
N VAL A 273 5.90 -17.60 -7.81
CA VAL A 273 4.95 -17.69 -6.70
C VAL A 273 3.82 -18.67 -7.01
N VAL A 274 3.28 -18.65 -8.23
CA VAL A 274 2.26 -19.60 -8.69
C VAL A 274 2.75 -21.05 -8.67
N ALA A 275 4.05 -21.27 -8.86
CA ALA A 275 4.72 -22.56 -8.76
C ALA A 275 4.94 -23.04 -7.32
N ASP A 276 4.78 -22.18 -6.32
CA ASP A 276 4.94 -22.49 -4.90
C ASP A 276 3.59 -22.42 -4.19
N SER A 277 3.01 -23.60 -3.93
CA SER A 277 1.71 -23.70 -3.29
C SER A 277 1.64 -22.99 -1.94
N SER A 278 2.73 -22.98 -1.17
CA SER A 278 2.79 -22.34 0.15
C SER A 278 2.64 -20.83 0.05
N GLN A 279 3.18 -20.21 -1.00
CA GLN A 279 3.10 -18.77 -1.25
C GLN A 279 1.75 -18.38 -1.82
N VAL A 280 1.15 -19.22 -2.69
CA VAL A 280 -0.20 -18.98 -3.22
C VAL A 280 -1.22 -18.86 -2.08
N HIS A 281 -1.10 -19.68 -1.05
CA HIS A 281 -1.99 -19.66 0.11
C HIS A 281 -1.92 -18.41 0.97
N VAL A 282 -0.81 -17.66 0.92
CA VAL A 282 -0.65 -16.46 1.74
C VAL A 282 -1.68 -15.39 1.37
N ALA A 283 -1.88 -15.16 0.07
CA ALA A 283 -2.84 -14.18 -0.43
C ALA A 283 -4.16 -14.81 -0.92
N GLY A 284 -4.11 -16.03 -1.43
CA GLY A 284 -5.25 -16.73 -2.02
C GLY A 284 -5.13 -16.90 -3.54
N ILE A 285 -5.63 -18.03 -4.02
CA ILE A 285 -5.51 -18.44 -5.43
C ILE A 285 -6.23 -17.49 -6.39
N THR A 286 -7.28 -16.81 -5.93
CA THR A 286 -8.06 -15.88 -6.76
C THR A 286 -7.22 -14.68 -7.22
N TYR A 287 -6.34 -14.13 -6.36
CA TYR A 287 -5.47 -13.02 -6.76
C TYR A 287 -4.53 -13.41 -7.90
N TYR A 288 -3.92 -14.59 -7.80
CA TYR A 288 -3.00 -15.07 -8.83
C TYR A 288 -3.73 -15.42 -10.12
N ALA A 289 -4.94 -15.97 -10.05
CA ALA A 289 -5.78 -16.20 -11.23
C ALA A 289 -6.08 -14.87 -11.97
N GLU A 290 -6.49 -13.83 -11.25
CA GLU A 290 -6.71 -12.49 -11.83
C GLU A 290 -5.47 -11.90 -12.50
N LEU A 291 -4.32 -12.09 -11.86
CA LEU A 291 -3.05 -11.55 -12.33
C LEU A 291 -2.53 -12.31 -13.56
N LEU A 292 -2.64 -13.64 -13.55
CA LEU A 292 -2.32 -14.47 -14.72
C LEU A 292 -3.21 -14.10 -15.90
N CYS A 293 -4.52 -13.93 -15.71
CA CYS A 293 -5.41 -13.45 -16.77
C CYS A 293 -4.88 -12.17 -17.42
N ARG A 294 -4.51 -11.16 -16.62
CA ARG A 294 -3.94 -9.89 -17.12
C ARG A 294 -2.63 -10.08 -17.87
N LEU A 295 -1.69 -10.84 -17.33
CA LEU A 295 -0.39 -11.06 -17.95
C LEU A 295 -0.51 -11.78 -19.30
N PHE A 296 -1.25 -12.89 -19.35
CA PHE A 296 -1.40 -13.67 -20.57
C PHE A 296 -2.30 -12.97 -21.60
N LYS A 297 -3.30 -12.20 -21.17
CA LYS A 297 -4.08 -11.32 -22.06
C LYS A 297 -3.18 -10.22 -22.64
N ALA A 298 -2.33 -9.60 -21.82
CA ALA A 298 -1.40 -8.57 -22.29
C ALA A 298 -0.44 -9.13 -23.34
N CYS A 299 0.14 -10.32 -23.12
CA CYS A 299 1.00 -11.00 -24.07
C CYS A 299 0.34 -11.20 -25.45
N GLU A 300 -0.94 -11.61 -25.45
CA GLU A 300 -1.66 -11.95 -26.67
C GLU A 300 -2.19 -10.71 -27.42
N PHE A 301 -2.64 -9.69 -26.69
CA PHE A 301 -3.42 -8.59 -27.29
C PHE A 301 -2.81 -7.19 -27.13
N CYS A 302 -1.92 -6.97 -26.16
CA CYS A 302 -1.42 -5.63 -25.82
C CYS A 302 0.05 -5.41 -26.20
N ILE A 303 0.88 -6.45 -26.11
CA ILE A 303 2.33 -6.34 -26.33
C ILE A 303 2.66 -6.54 -27.81
N THR A 304 3.07 -5.45 -28.45
CA THR A 304 3.48 -5.42 -29.87
C THR A 304 4.99 -5.30 -30.07
N VAL A 305 5.70 -4.78 -29.06
CA VAL A 305 7.16 -4.76 -29.04
C VAL A 305 7.70 -6.20 -28.91
N PRO A 306 8.77 -6.59 -29.63
CA PRO A 306 9.32 -7.93 -29.52
C PRO A 306 9.90 -8.16 -28.13
N LEU A 307 9.47 -9.21 -27.45
CA LEU A 307 10.00 -9.61 -26.14
C LEU A 307 11.32 -10.38 -26.27
N ASN A 308 11.49 -11.16 -27.34
CA ASN A 308 12.73 -11.86 -27.63
C ASN A 308 13.76 -10.94 -28.31
N ASP A 309 14.80 -10.54 -27.58
CA ASP A 309 15.90 -9.73 -28.13
C ASP A 309 16.79 -10.50 -29.12
N GLU A 310 16.94 -11.81 -28.94
CA GLU A 310 17.76 -12.67 -29.80
C GLU A 310 17.07 -12.96 -31.14
N ASN A 311 15.74 -13.07 -31.13
CA ASN A 311 14.94 -13.26 -32.34
C ASN A 311 13.68 -12.36 -32.33
N PRO A 312 13.82 -11.08 -32.73
CA PRO A 312 12.71 -10.13 -32.74
C PRO A 312 11.56 -10.45 -33.73
N LYS A 313 11.74 -11.46 -34.61
CA LYS A 313 10.69 -11.92 -35.53
C LYS A 313 9.80 -13.00 -34.93
N GLN A 314 10.20 -13.60 -33.81
CA GLN A 314 9.38 -14.58 -33.10
C GLN A 314 8.12 -13.90 -32.55
N MET A 315 6.97 -14.57 -32.64
CA MET A 315 5.76 -14.07 -32.01
C MET A 315 5.92 -14.11 -30.49
N ASN A 316 5.46 -13.06 -29.79
CA ASN A 316 5.57 -12.97 -28.33
C ASN A 316 4.93 -14.18 -27.63
N VAL A 317 3.78 -14.65 -28.10
CA VAL A 317 3.09 -15.84 -27.57
C VAL A 317 3.99 -17.09 -27.66
N ASP A 318 4.63 -17.31 -28.80
CA ASP A 318 5.51 -18.47 -29.01
C ASP A 318 6.75 -18.37 -28.10
N TYR A 319 7.35 -17.19 -28.00
CA TYR A 319 8.50 -16.95 -27.13
C TYR A 319 8.16 -17.21 -25.66
N ILE A 320 7.04 -16.67 -25.17
CA ILE A 320 6.60 -16.90 -23.78
C ILE A 320 6.28 -18.38 -23.54
N TYR A 321 5.65 -19.05 -24.49
CA TYR A 321 5.37 -20.47 -24.39
C TYR A 321 6.68 -21.29 -24.23
N GLU A 322 7.66 -21.06 -25.10
CA GLU A 322 8.96 -21.74 -25.04
C GLU A 322 9.72 -21.39 -23.75
N TYR A 323 9.70 -20.13 -23.35
CA TYR A 323 10.34 -19.64 -22.14
C TYR A 323 9.80 -20.35 -20.88
N ILE A 324 8.48 -20.40 -20.72
CA ILE A 324 7.85 -21.07 -19.57
C ILE A 324 8.09 -22.58 -19.61
N ALA A 325 7.99 -23.20 -20.79
CA ALA A 325 8.24 -24.64 -20.95
C ALA A 325 9.65 -25.02 -20.48
N ASN A 326 10.66 -24.23 -20.88
CA ASN A 326 12.04 -24.45 -20.48
C ASN A 326 12.24 -24.34 -18.96
N ILE A 327 11.61 -23.35 -18.31
CA ILE A 327 11.66 -23.20 -16.85
C ILE A 327 10.96 -24.37 -16.17
N PHE A 328 9.77 -24.73 -16.62
CA PHE A 328 8.93 -25.73 -15.96
C PHE A 328 9.55 -27.13 -16.05
N VAL A 329 10.18 -27.49 -17.17
CA VAL A 329 10.89 -28.78 -17.32
C VAL A 329 12.10 -28.84 -16.37
N GLN A 330 12.78 -27.72 -16.14
CA GLN A 330 13.91 -27.67 -15.22
C GLN A 330 13.47 -27.70 -13.75
N HIS A 331 12.33 -27.08 -13.43
CA HIS A 331 11.85 -26.92 -12.06
C HIS A 331 11.04 -28.12 -11.57
N PHE A 332 10.20 -28.70 -12.43
CA PHE A 332 9.28 -29.78 -12.08
C PHE A 332 9.74 -31.11 -12.69
N THR A 333 10.39 -31.95 -11.88
CA THR A 333 10.83 -33.29 -12.30
C THR A 333 9.70 -34.32 -12.35
N ASN A 334 8.56 -33.99 -11.74
CA ASN A 334 7.37 -34.81 -11.62
C ASN A 334 6.33 -34.59 -12.73
N LEU A 335 6.48 -33.54 -13.54
CA LEU A 335 5.56 -33.23 -14.63
C LEU A 335 6.14 -33.72 -15.96
N THR A 336 5.30 -34.40 -16.75
CA THR A 336 5.65 -34.76 -18.13
C THR A 336 5.63 -33.53 -19.04
N GLU A 337 6.37 -33.57 -20.16
CA GLU A 337 6.32 -32.51 -21.18
C GLU A 337 4.89 -32.28 -21.72
N GLY A 338 4.07 -33.34 -21.77
CA GLY A 338 2.66 -33.25 -22.14
C GLY A 338 1.84 -32.44 -21.13
N GLN A 339 2.03 -32.69 -19.83
CA GLN A 339 1.38 -31.93 -18.77
C GLN A 339 1.81 -30.46 -18.79
N ILE A 340 3.11 -30.18 -18.88
CA ILE A 340 3.63 -28.81 -18.98
C ILE A 340 3.01 -28.06 -20.16
N ARG A 341 2.93 -28.71 -21.33
CA ARG A 341 2.25 -28.16 -22.51
C ARG A 341 0.79 -27.81 -22.26
N VAL A 342 0.04 -28.69 -21.58
CA VAL A 342 -1.37 -28.43 -21.24
C VAL A 342 -1.49 -27.27 -20.25
N ILE A 343 -0.62 -27.21 -19.26
CA ILE A 343 -0.60 -26.13 -18.26
C ILE A 343 -0.40 -24.77 -18.94
N ILE A 344 0.63 -24.63 -19.77
CA ILE A 344 0.94 -23.36 -20.45
C ILE A 344 -0.19 -22.98 -21.41
N LYS A 345 -0.74 -23.94 -22.17
CA LYS A 345 -1.89 -23.68 -23.04
C LYS A 345 -3.11 -23.18 -22.27
N GLY A 346 -3.37 -23.71 -21.08
CA GLY A 346 -4.48 -23.25 -20.23
C GLY A 346 -4.30 -21.81 -19.78
N PHE A 347 -3.07 -21.36 -19.46
CA PHE A 347 -2.82 -19.96 -19.11
C PHE A 347 -3.20 -18.97 -20.24
N PHE A 348 -2.93 -19.33 -21.49
CA PHE A 348 -3.41 -18.53 -22.63
C PHE A 348 -4.91 -18.71 -22.87
N SER A 349 -5.43 -19.93 -22.80
CA SER A 349 -6.83 -20.23 -23.15
C SER A 349 -7.85 -19.61 -22.18
N PHE A 350 -7.49 -19.49 -20.90
CA PHE A 350 -8.35 -18.92 -19.86
C PHE A 350 -8.00 -17.46 -19.51
N ASN A 351 -7.20 -16.76 -20.34
CA ASN A 351 -6.75 -15.40 -20.03
C ASN A 351 -7.88 -14.35 -19.95
N THR A 352 -9.09 -14.66 -20.42
CA THR A 352 -10.30 -13.84 -20.26
C THR A 352 -11.36 -14.46 -19.34
N ASP A 353 -11.11 -15.65 -18.80
CA ASP A 353 -12.02 -16.36 -17.88
C ASP A 353 -11.33 -16.60 -16.55
N GLN A 354 -11.55 -15.70 -15.60
CA GLN A 354 -10.95 -15.77 -14.27
C GLN A 354 -11.35 -17.04 -13.51
N ALA A 355 -12.59 -17.53 -13.67
CA ALA A 355 -13.03 -18.74 -13.00
C ALA A 355 -12.34 -19.97 -13.60
N GLY A 356 -12.25 -20.03 -14.93
CA GLY A 356 -11.49 -21.04 -15.66
C GLY A 356 -10.00 -21.03 -15.28
N MET A 357 -9.37 -19.85 -15.25
CA MET A 357 -7.97 -19.68 -14.84
C MET A 357 -7.73 -20.16 -13.41
N ARG A 358 -8.63 -19.81 -12.48
CA ARG A 358 -8.52 -20.25 -11.08
C ARG A 358 -8.60 -21.77 -10.96
N ASN A 359 -9.53 -22.41 -11.66
CA ASN A 359 -9.66 -23.86 -11.65
C ASN A 359 -8.43 -24.52 -12.28
N HIS A 360 -7.94 -23.99 -13.39
CA HIS A 360 -6.74 -24.48 -14.07
C HIS A 360 -5.48 -24.34 -13.19
N LEU A 361 -5.34 -23.21 -12.50
CA LEU A 361 -4.27 -22.98 -11.54
C LEU A 361 -4.37 -23.97 -10.36
N ARG A 362 -5.58 -24.27 -9.89
CA ARG A 362 -5.80 -25.25 -8.83
C ARG A 362 -5.37 -26.65 -9.27
N ASP A 363 -5.77 -27.08 -10.45
CA ASP A 363 -5.40 -28.39 -11.00
C ASP A 363 -3.87 -28.51 -11.18
N PHE A 364 -3.21 -27.42 -11.56
CA PHE A 364 -1.75 -27.35 -11.59
C PHE A 364 -1.13 -27.52 -10.19
N LEU A 365 -1.64 -26.78 -9.19
CA LEU A 365 -1.17 -26.86 -7.81
C LEU A 365 -1.39 -28.25 -7.18
N VAL A 366 -2.49 -28.91 -7.51
CA VAL A 366 -2.75 -30.30 -7.09
C VAL A 366 -1.73 -31.25 -7.71
N GLN A 367 -1.47 -31.15 -9.03
CA GLN A 367 -0.50 -32.02 -9.71
C GLN A 367 0.92 -31.89 -9.13
N ILE A 368 1.33 -30.70 -8.69
CA ILE A 368 2.63 -30.52 -8.04
C ILE A 368 2.63 -31.03 -6.59
N LYS A 369 1.55 -30.86 -5.82
CA LYS A 369 1.42 -31.29 -4.41
C LYS A 369 1.28 -32.79 -4.23
N GLU A 370 0.50 -33.46 -5.07
CA GLU A 370 0.25 -34.90 -4.98
C GLU A 370 1.53 -35.72 -5.08
N PHE A 371 2.51 -35.23 -5.85
CA PHE A 371 3.83 -35.84 -5.94
C PHE A 371 4.64 -35.72 -4.64
N ASN A 372 4.50 -34.60 -3.93
CA ASN A 372 5.19 -34.34 -2.67
C ASN A 372 4.50 -34.99 -1.46
N GLY A 373 3.31 -35.59 -1.65
CA GLY A 373 2.49 -36.14 -0.56
C GLY A 373 1.89 -35.07 0.36
N GLU A 374 1.74 -33.85 -0.14
CA GLU A 374 1.20 -32.70 0.61
C GLU A 374 -0.34 -32.69 0.61
N ASP A 375 -0.95 -32.16 1.67
CA ASP A 375 -2.41 -31.96 1.75
C ASP A 375 -2.84 -30.86 0.76
N THR A 376 -3.91 -31.11 0.00
CA THR A 376 -4.49 -30.20 -1.00
C THR A 376 -5.77 -29.53 -0.53
N SER A 377 -6.25 -29.85 0.67
CA SER A 377 -7.53 -29.36 1.21
C SER A 377 -7.61 -27.83 1.32
N ASP A 378 -6.46 -27.19 1.50
CA ASP A 378 -6.28 -25.74 1.59
C ASP A 378 -6.64 -25.01 0.28
N LEU A 379 -6.46 -25.64 -0.89
CA LEU A 379 -6.75 -25.04 -2.21
C LEU A 379 -8.24 -24.80 -2.48
N PHE A 380 -9.12 -25.30 -1.60
CA PHE A 380 -10.59 -25.23 -1.72
C PHE A 380 -11.24 -24.34 -0.64
N LEU A 381 -10.44 -23.62 0.16
CA LEU A 381 -10.96 -22.80 1.27
C LEU A 381 -11.89 -21.69 0.78
N GLU A 382 -11.53 -20.96 -0.28
CA GLU A 382 -12.36 -19.87 -0.82
C GLU A 382 -13.73 -20.37 -1.31
N GLU A 383 -13.81 -21.55 -1.92
CA GLU A 383 -15.08 -22.13 -2.37
C GLU A 383 -15.96 -22.56 -1.19
N ARG A 384 -15.34 -23.13 -0.15
CA ARG A 384 -16.05 -23.47 1.09
C ARG A 384 -16.56 -22.21 1.80
N GLU A 385 -15.77 -21.15 1.87
CA GLU A 385 -16.20 -19.87 2.44
C GLU A 385 -17.36 -19.27 1.66
N ALA A 386 -17.30 -19.25 0.32
CA ALA A 386 -18.39 -18.77 -0.53
C ALA A 386 -19.67 -19.60 -0.37
N GLU A 387 -19.56 -20.92 -0.26
CA GLU A 387 -20.70 -21.81 0.00
C GLU A 387 -21.33 -21.53 1.38
N ILE A 388 -20.51 -21.39 2.43
CA ILE A 388 -20.96 -21.05 3.78
C ILE A 388 -21.67 -19.68 3.78
N GLN A 389 -21.08 -18.67 3.14
CA GLN A 389 -21.68 -17.34 3.02
C GLN A 389 -23.00 -17.38 2.25
N ALA A 390 -23.10 -18.14 1.16
CA ALA A 390 -24.34 -18.31 0.41
C ALA A 390 -25.44 -19.00 1.24
N ILE A 391 -25.07 -20.01 2.04
CA ILE A 391 -25.99 -20.67 2.99
C ILE A 391 -26.43 -19.68 4.08
N GLN A 392 -25.51 -18.87 4.60
CA GLN A 392 -25.78 -17.88 5.64
C GLN A 392 -26.67 -16.74 5.13
N ALA A 393 -26.43 -16.27 3.90
CA ALA A 393 -27.29 -15.30 3.22
C ALA A 393 -28.71 -15.85 2.99
N LYS A 394 -28.84 -17.13 2.58
CA LYS A 394 -30.15 -17.80 2.47
C LYS A 394 -30.87 -17.91 3.80
N LYS A 395 -30.15 -18.17 4.91
CA LYS A 395 -30.72 -18.17 6.27
C LYS A 395 -31.19 -16.77 6.68
N ASN A 396 -30.40 -15.74 6.41
CA ASN A 396 -30.72 -14.36 6.73
C ASN A 396 -31.89 -13.80 5.91
N ALA A 397 -32.17 -14.37 4.72
CA ALA A 397 -33.34 -14.02 3.91
C ALA A 397 -34.68 -14.55 4.48
N ILE A 398 -34.65 -15.38 5.52
CA ILE A 398 -35.86 -15.90 6.18
C ILE A 398 -36.32 -14.90 7.26
N PRO A 399 -37.54 -14.33 7.15
CA PRO A 399 -38.07 -13.40 8.15
C PRO A 399 -38.04 -14.01 9.57
N GLY A 400 -37.44 -13.29 10.52
CA GLY A 400 -37.32 -13.71 11.92
C GLY A 400 -36.04 -14.48 12.29
N MET A 401 -35.12 -14.73 11.36
CA MET A 401 -33.81 -15.36 11.64
C MET A 401 -32.66 -14.37 11.85
N CYS A 402 -32.82 -13.09 11.50
CA CYS A 402 -31.85 -12.05 11.82
C CYS A 402 -32.13 -11.44 13.20
N ASP A 403 -31.09 -11.27 14.01
CA ASP A 403 -31.16 -10.48 15.24
C ASP A 403 -31.60 -9.05 14.90
N PRO A 404 -32.67 -8.52 15.51
CA PRO A 404 -33.14 -7.16 15.28
C PRO A 404 -32.09 -6.06 15.48
N HIS A 405 -31.04 -6.32 16.26
CA HIS A 405 -29.92 -5.37 16.47
C HIS A 405 -28.88 -5.37 15.33
N ASN A 406 -28.95 -6.32 14.40
CA ASN A 406 -28.07 -6.42 13.23
C ASN A 406 -28.75 -6.00 11.93
N ILE A 407 -30.01 -5.56 11.99
CA ILE A 407 -30.73 -4.98 10.85
C ILE A 407 -30.33 -3.51 10.80
N VAL A 408 -29.43 -3.16 9.88
CA VAL A 408 -29.16 -1.75 9.56
C VAL A 408 -30.40 -1.25 8.82
N ASP A 409 -31.17 -0.34 9.45
CA ASP A 409 -32.37 0.24 8.85
C ASP A 409 -32.00 0.91 7.51
N GLU A 410 -32.68 0.52 6.43
CA GLU A 410 -32.51 1.10 5.08
C GLU A 410 -32.80 2.62 5.03
N ASP A 411 -33.40 3.18 6.09
CA ASP A 411 -33.67 4.61 6.24
C ASP A 411 -32.41 5.45 6.61
N GLU A 412 -31.28 4.83 6.98
CA GLU A 412 -30.00 5.54 7.18
C GLU A 412 -29.17 5.72 5.90
N MET A 413 -29.62 5.19 4.75
CA MET A 413 -28.90 5.25 3.46
C MET A 413 -29.51 6.20 2.41
N ARG A 414 -30.27 7.22 2.83
CA ARG A 414 -30.75 8.30 1.93
C ARG A 414 -30.06 9.64 2.13
#